data_AF-A0A0G1QZ45-F1
#
_entry.id   AF-A0A0G1QZ45-F1
#
_cell.length_a   1.000
_cell.length_b   1.000
_cell.length_c   1.000
_cell.angle_alpha   90.00
_cell.angle_beta   90.00
_cell.angle_gamma   90.00
#
_symmetry.space_group_name_H-M   'P 1'
#
loop_
_entity.id
_entity.type
_entity.pdbx_description
1 polymer ?
#
loop_
_entity_poly.entity_id
_entity_poly.type
_entity_poly.pdbx_seq_one_letter_code
_entity_poly.pdbx_strand_id
1 'polypeptide(L)'
;MQTIHLKRFGNVLVGRPNGQEAFNAIRPQLNQNMLVQINFDDVLTVNPSWLDEFITRLADFNHGKVELLPTNNASVRIALPVIAKERKDYVADIVNRAVKQMGLN
;
A
#
# COMPACT_ATOMS: atom_id res chain seq x y z
N MET A 1 7.73 -9.16 -12.17
CA MET A 1 6.99 -8.11 -11.43
C MET A 1 5.50 -8.43 -11.47
N GLN A 2 4.74 -8.07 -10.43
CA GLN A 2 3.28 -8.21 -10.36
C GLN A 2 2.67 -6.86 -9.95
N THR A 3 1.47 -6.54 -10.40
CA THR A 3 0.78 -5.28 -10.05
C THR A 3 -0.57 -5.58 -9.41
N ILE A 4 -0.82 -4.97 -8.26
CA ILE A 4 -2.11 -5.02 -7.57
C ILE A 4 -2.80 -3.68 -7.78
N HIS A 5 -3.98 -3.71 -8.43
CA HIS A 5 -4.86 -2.55 -8.51
C HIS A 5 -5.76 -2.53 -7.28
N LEU A 6 -5.60 -1.55 -6.39
CA LEU A 6 -6.36 -1.50 -5.14
C LEU A 6 -7.87 -1.36 -5.36
N LYS A 7 -8.30 -0.77 -6.49
CA LYS A 7 -9.71 -0.68 -6.88
C LYS A 7 -10.45 -2.02 -6.87
N ARG A 8 -9.72 -3.14 -7.02
CA ARG A 8 -10.30 -4.50 -6.97
C ARG A 8 -10.93 -4.83 -5.61
N PHE A 9 -10.57 -4.09 -4.56
CA PHE A 9 -11.12 -4.25 -3.21
C PHE A 9 -12.18 -3.17 -2.87
N GLY A 10 -12.59 -2.38 -3.88
CA GLY A 10 -13.45 -1.22 -3.72
C GLY A 10 -12.72 0.09 -4.04
N ASN A 11 -13.48 1.18 -4.15
CA ASN A 11 -12.96 2.53 -4.41
C ASN A 11 -12.92 3.41 -3.14
N VAL A 12 -13.57 2.97 -2.07
CA VAL A 12 -13.52 3.57 -0.72
C VAL A 12 -12.88 2.55 0.22
N LEU A 13 -11.61 2.75 0.53
CA LEU A 13 -10.76 1.78 1.25
C LEU A 13 -10.57 2.25 2.70
N VAL A 14 -11.49 1.85 3.57
CA VAL A 14 -11.55 2.31 4.96
C VAL A 14 -11.62 1.13 5.93
N GLY A 15 -11.10 1.33 7.15
CA GLY A 15 -11.12 0.34 8.24
C GLY A 15 -9.96 -0.66 8.18
N ARG A 16 -9.20 -0.77 9.28
CA ARG A 16 -8.03 -1.65 9.37
C ARG A 16 -8.31 -3.15 9.04
N PRO A 17 -9.39 -3.80 9.54
CA PRO A 17 -9.66 -5.20 9.23
C PRO A 17 -9.80 -5.48 7.74
N ASN A 18 -10.37 -4.53 6.99
CA ASN A 18 -10.59 -4.66 5.55
C ASN A 18 -9.27 -4.67 4.76
N GLY A 19 -8.20 -4.06 5.28
CA GLY A 19 -6.86 -4.12 4.68
C GLY A 19 -6.27 -5.54 4.75
N GLN A 20 -6.45 -6.21 5.90
CA GLN A 20 -6.05 -7.61 6.07
C GLN A 20 -6.89 -8.55 5.19
N GLU A 21 -8.20 -8.33 5.09
CA GLU A 21 -9.09 -9.12 4.22
C GLU A 21 -8.71 -8.98 2.74
N ALA A 22 -8.43 -7.76 2.29
CA ALA A 22 -7.97 -7.49 0.93
C ALA A 22 -6.67 -8.24 0.62
N PHE A 23 -5.70 -8.22 1.54
CA PHE A 23 -4.47 -9.01 1.39
C PHE A 23 -4.77 -10.52 1.31
N ASN A 24 -5.61 -11.05 2.20
CA ASN A 24 -5.95 -12.47 2.21
C ASN A 24 -6.62 -12.92 0.90
N ALA A 25 -7.47 -12.07 0.31
CA ALA A 25 -8.14 -12.37 -0.95
C ALA A 25 -7.17 -12.48 -2.14
N ILE A 26 -6.11 -11.65 -2.17
CA ILE A 26 -5.15 -11.63 -3.28
C ILE A 26 -3.95 -12.55 -3.06
N ARG A 27 -3.58 -12.85 -1.80
CA ARG A 27 -2.38 -13.62 -1.44
C ARG A 27 -2.19 -14.92 -2.24
N PRO A 28 -3.22 -15.77 -2.49
CA PRO A 28 -3.04 -17.00 -3.26
C PRO A 28 -2.56 -16.79 -4.70
N GLN A 29 -2.72 -15.57 -5.25
CA GLN A 29 -2.31 -15.19 -6.60
C GLN A 29 -0.91 -14.57 -6.64
N LEU A 30 -0.28 -14.32 -5.47
CA LEU A 30 0.98 -13.59 -5.38
C LEU A 30 2.17 -14.54 -5.27
N ASN A 31 3.21 -14.27 -6.05
CA ASN A 31 4.54 -14.84 -5.83
C ASN A 31 5.36 -14.00 -4.81
N GLN A 32 5.70 -14.61 -3.67
CA GLN A 32 6.51 -13.99 -2.59
C GLN A 32 7.91 -13.51 -3.04
N ASN A 33 8.47 -14.10 -4.09
CA ASN A 33 9.83 -13.77 -4.53
C ASN A 33 9.88 -12.60 -5.50
N MET A 34 8.73 -12.16 -6.03
CA MET A 34 8.64 -11.14 -7.06
C MET A 34 8.30 -9.76 -6.45
N LEU A 35 8.86 -8.71 -7.05
CA LEU A 35 8.45 -7.33 -6.79
C LEU A 35 6.95 -7.15 -7.08
N VAL A 36 6.24 -6.56 -6.11
CA VAL A 36 4.82 -6.20 -6.22
C VAL A 36 4.68 -4.68 -6.25
N GLN A 37 3.98 -4.17 -7.26
CA GLN A 37 3.62 -2.77 -7.38
C GLN A 37 2.16 -2.56 -6.96
N ILE A 38 1.89 -1.53 -6.15
CA ILE A 38 0.54 -1.12 -5.78
C ILE A 38 0.12 0.05 -6.68
N ASN A 39 -0.97 -0.15 -7.41
CA ASN A 39 -1.60 0.84 -8.26
C ASN A 39 -2.87 1.39 -7.57
N PHE A 40 -2.99 2.72 -7.54
CA PHE A 40 -4.07 3.47 -6.88
C PHE A 40 -5.13 4.02 -7.85
N ASP A 41 -5.07 3.68 -9.13
CA ASP A 41 -6.03 4.14 -10.12
C ASP A 41 -7.44 3.70 -9.75
N ASP A 42 -8.41 4.60 -9.95
CA ASP A 42 -9.83 4.46 -9.58
C ASP A 42 -10.13 4.28 -8.09
N VAL A 43 -9.14 4.41 -7.20
CA VAL A 43 -9.39 4.61 -5.77
C VAL A 43 -9.90 6.05 -5.58
N LEU A 44 -11.03 6.21 -4.89
CA LEU A 44 -11.57 7.51 -4.50
C LEU A 44 -10.97 7.97 -3.19
N THR A 45 -10.96 7.11 -2.17
CA THR A 45 -10.40 7.44 -0.86
C THR A 45 -9.76 6.23 -0.18
N VAL A 46 -8.70 6.46 0.60
CA VAL A 46 -8.06 5.48 1.48
C VAL A 46 -7.83 6.08 2.87
N ASN A 47 -8.11 5.29 3.91
CA ASN A 47 -7.74 5.64 5.28
C ASN A 47 -6.29 5.18 5.58
N PRO A 48 -5.46 5.97 6.28
CA PRO A 48 -4.09 5.57 6.65
C PRO A 48 -4.01 4.19 7.29
N SER A 49 -4.93 3.85 8.22
CA SER A 49 -4.94 2.55 8.90
C SER A 49 -5.23 1.36 7.98
N TRP A 50 -6.04 1.56 6.94
CA TRP A 50 -6.31 0.52 5.94
C TRP A 50 -5.07 0.26 5.10
N LEU A 51 -4.44 1.33 4.61
CA LEU A 51 -3.26 1.25 3.76
C LEU A 51 -2.06 0.67 4.50
N ASP A 52 -1.86 1.10 5.75
CA ASP A 52 -0.80 0.61 6.62
C ASP A 52 -0.91 -0.91 6.83
N GLU A 53 -2.10 -1.42 7.16
CA GLU A 53 -2.33 -2.85 7.35
C GLU A 53 -2.09 -3.64 6.06
N PHE A 54 -2.62 -3.16 4.92
CA PHE A 54 -2.45 -3.85 3.63
C PHE A 54 -0.96 -3.93 3.24
N ILE A 55 -0.22 -2.82 3.35
CA ILE A 55 1.22 -2.79 3.03
C ILE A 55 1.99 -3.68 4.00
N THR A 56 1.65 -3.68 5.30
CA THR A 56 2.31 -4.53 6.30
C THR A 56 2.24 -6.00 5.91
N ARG A 57 1.03 -6.52 5.65
CA ARG A 57 0.85 -7.94 5.31
C ARG A 57 1.54 -8.31 4.01
N LEU A 58 1.52 -7.41 3.03
CA LEU A 58 2.20 -7.63 1.77
C LEU A 58 3.72 -7.62 1.92
N ALA A 59 4.26 -6.66 2.67
CA ALA A 59 5.69 -6.51 2.92
C ALA A 59 6.25 -7.69 3.73
N ASP A 60 5.51 -8.15 4.75
CA ASP A 60 5.89 -9.33 5.54
C ASP A 60 5.91 -10.59 4.65
N PHE A 61 4.94 -10.72 3.75
CA PHE A 61 4.84 -11.85 2.84
C PHE A 61 5.96 -11.91 1.81
N ASN A 62 6.44 -10.75 1.31
CA ASN A 62 7.42 -10.69 0.22
C ASN A 62 8.77 -10.05 0.62
N HIS A 63 9.06 -9.98 1.92
CA HIS A 63 10.29 -9.41 2.47
C HIS A 63 10.56 -7.97 2.00
N GLY A 64 9.52 -7.14 2.01
CA GLY A 64 9.61 -5.72 1.68
C GLY A 64 9.75 -5.40 0.19
N LYS A 65 9.57 -6.39 -0.71
CA LYS A 65 9.62 -6.23 -2.17
C LYS A 65 8.35 -5.57 -2.71
N VAL A 66 8.06 -4.37 -2.22
CA VAL A 66 6.88 -3.57 -2.56
C VAL A 66 7.27 -2.19 -3.06
N GLU A 67 6.58 -1.74 -4.10
CA GLU A 67 6.65 -0.37 -4.61
C GLU A 67 5.24 0.23 -4.70
N LEU A 68 5.11 1.50 -4.33
CA LEU A 68 3.86 2.24 -4.46
C LEU A 68 3.98 3.12 -5.71
N LEU A 69 3.12 2.89 -6.70
CA LEU A 69 3.13 3.71 -7.91
C LEU A 69 2.68 5.15 -7.58
N PRO A 70 3.27 6.18 -8.22
CA PRO A 70 2.83 7.57 -8.09
C PRO A 70 1.33 7.73 -8.32
N THR A 71 0.69 8.60 -7.55
CA THR A 71 -0.71 8.93 -7.72
C THR A 71 -0.99 10.37 -7.32
N ASN A 72 -2.00 10.96 -7.96
CA ASN A 72 -2.55 12.26 -7.60
C ASN A 72 -3.72 12.16 -6.59
N ASN A 73 -4.09 10.95 -6.15
CA ASN A 73 -5.14 10.78 -5.16
C ASN A 73 -4.74 11.46 -3.84
N ALA A 74 -5.52 12.47 -3.43
CA ALA A 74 -5.23 13.28 -2.25
C ALA A 74 -5.20 12.46 -0.95
N SER A 75 -6.10 11.48 -0.80
CA SER A 75 -6.15 10.63 0.40
C SER A 75 -4.91 9.75 0.55
N VAL A 76 -4.40 9.19 -0.56
CA VAL A 76 -3.15 8.42 -0.56
C VAL A 76 -1.99 9.34 -0.19
N ARG A 77 -1.89 10.51 -0.83
CA ARG A 77 -0.83 11.49 -0.57
C ARG A 77 -0.83 12.02 0.87
N ILE A 78 -1.98 12.06 1.54
CA ILE A 78 -2.08 12.40 2.97
C ILE A 78 -1.72 11.19 3.86
N ALA A 79 -2.11 9.98 3.46
CA ALA A 79 -1.86 8.78 4.25
C ALA A 79 -0.37 8.42 4.33
N LEU A 80 0.38 8.55 3.24
CA LEU A 80 1.78 8.14 3.19
C LEU A 80 2.67 8.86 4.23
N PRO A 81 2.65 10.20 4.38
CA PRO A 81 3.43 10.87 5.42
C PRO A 81 3.03 10.48 6.85
N VAL A 82 1.75 10.17 7.09
CA VAL A 82 1.28 9.70 8.40
C VAL A 82 1.91 8.34 8.71
N ILE A 83 1.86 7.40 7.76
CA ILE A 83 2.43 6.06 7.93
C ILE A 83 3.96 6.12 8.08
N ALA A 84 4.65 6.94 7.28
CA ALA A 84 6.10 7.07 7.33
C ALA A 84 6.63 7.51 8.71
N LYS A 85 5.88 8.35 9.44
CA LYS A 85 6.29 8.84 10.77
C LYS A 85 6.22 7.76 11.85
N GLU A 86 5.30 6.81 11.72
CA GLU A 86 4.99 5.82 12.76
C GLU A 86 5.75 4.50 12.61
N ARG A 87 6.35 4.23 11.44
CA ARG A 87 6.96 2.94 11.10
C ARG A 87 8.50 2.96 11.13
N LYS A 88 9.09 1.81 11.45
CA LYS A 88 10.57 1.59 11.49
C LYS A 88 11.01 0.24 10.91
N ASP A 89 10.14 -0.41 10.14
CA ASP A 89 10.33 -1.71 9.52
C ASP A 89 10.27 -1.60 7.99
N TYR A 90 10.05 -2.71 7.27
CA TYR A 90 9.93 -2.70 5.80
C TYR A 90 8.93 -1.67 5.28
N VAL A 91 7.84 -1.41 6.02
CA VAL A 91 6.81 -0.45 5.62
C VAL A 91 7.38 0.96 5.59
N ALA A 92 8.27 1.30 6.54
CA ALA A 92 8.94 2.59 6.56
C ALA A 92 9.74 2.81 5.27
N ASP A 93 10.53 1.83 4.85
CA ASP A 93 11.33 1.93 3.62
C ASP A 93 10.46 2.07 2.37
N ILE A 94 9.38 1.27 2.28
CA ILE A 94 8.42 1.31 1.15
C ILE A 94 7.77 2.69 1.05
N VAL A 95 7.25 3.19 2.17
CA VAL A 95 6.51 4.44 2.22
C VAL A 95 7.45 5.64 2.03
N ASN A 96 8.63 5.66 2.65
CA ASN A 96 9.59 6.74 2.48
C ASN A 96 10.08 6.87 1.02
N ARG A 97 10.27 5.75 0.31
CA ARG A 97 10.55 5.80 -1.14
C ARG A 97 9.42 6.48 -1.91
N ALA A 98 8.17 6.13 -1.61
CA ALA A 98 7.00 6.71 -2.26
C ALA A 98 6.81 8.20 -1.94
N VAL A 99 6.98 8.59 -0.68
CA VAL A 99 6.93 9.97 -0.20
C VAL A 99 7.95 10.84 -0.95
N LYS A 100 9.20 10.37 -1.04
CA LYS A 100 10.27 11.04 -1.79
C LYS A 100 9.95 11.14 -3.29
N GLN A 101 9.47 10.04 -3.89
CA GLN A 101 9.12 9.98 -5.31
C GLN A 101 7.97 10.93 -5.68
N MET A 102 7.01 11.12 -4.78
CA MET A 102 5.82 11.96 -4.99
C MET A 102 5.99 13.41 -4.49
N GLY A 103 7.17 13.78 -3.98
CA GLY A 103 7.45 15.12 -3.46
C GLY A 103 6.58 15.50 -2.26
N LEU A 104 6.27 14.53 -1.38
CA LEU A 104 5.46 14.73 -0.19
C LEU A 104 6.39 15.09 0.98
N ASN A 105 6.77 16.37 1.11
CA ASN A 105 7.60 16.83 2.22
C ASN A 105 6.75 17.35 3.37
#